data_AF-A0AAX2I1H6-F1
#
_entry.id   AF-A0AAX2I1H6-F1
#
_cell.length_a   1.000
_cell.length_b   1.000
_cell.length_c   1.000
_cell.angle_alpha   90.00
_cell.angle_beta   90.00
_cell.angle_gamma   90.00
#
_symmetry.space_group_name_H-M   'P 1'
#
loop_
_entity.id
_entity.type
_entity.pdbx_description
1 polymer ?
#
loop_
_entity_poly.entity_id
_entity_poly.type
_entity_poly.pdbx_seq_one_letter_code
_entity_poly.pdbx_strand_id
1 'polypeptide(L)'
;MVAKGLLAGQPAALQLQIRFTNSYQLTGTIAALAAHHVLCTHRVGLYWLTDLLPIKVLLSQLNALALFSHFHIHCQLDNNAVNFQEGAL
;
A
#
# COMPACT_ATOMS: atom_id res chain seq x y z
N MET A 1 -9.38 1.18 4.67
CA MET A 1 -9.02 2.60 4.90
C MET A 1 -9.13 3.33 3.57
N VAL A 2 -9.59 4.59 3.54
CA VAL A 2 -9.74 5.38 2.31
C VAL A 2 -8.92 6.66 2.45
N ALA A 3 -8.00 6.89 1.53
CA ALA A 3 -7.26 8.14 1.40
C ALA A 3 -7.95 9.00 0.33
N LYS A 4 -8.35 10.22 0.68
CA LYS A 4 -8.97 11.18 -0.26
C LYS A 4 -7.95 12.25 -0.62
N GLY A 5 -7.95 12.69 -1.88
CA GLY A 5 -7.03 13.71 -2.38
C GLY A 5 -7.45 14.26 -3.73
N LEU A 6 -6.54 14.99 -4.37
CA LEU A 6 -6.69 15.50 -5.72
C LEU A 6 -5.67 14.83 -6.63
N LEU A 7 -6.09 14.39 -7.82
CA LEU A 7 -5.26 13.78 -8.84
C LEU A 7 -5.53 14.51 -10.15
N ALA A 8 -4.52 15.22 -10.67
CA ALA A 8 -4.67 16.11 -11.84
C ALA A 8 -5.84 17.12 -11.73
N GLY A 9 -6.07 17.65 -10.53
CA GLY A 9 -7.14 18.63 -10.28
C GLY A 9 -8.53 18.02 -10.04
N GLN A 10 -8.68 16.70 -10.15
CA GLN A 10 -9.94 16.00 -9.87
C GLN A 10 -9.90 15.33 -8.49
N PRO A 11 -11.00 15.38 -7.70
CA PRO A 11 -11.10 14.61 -6.47
C PRO A 11 -10.97 13.12 -6.74
N ALA A 12 -10.09 12.48 -5.97
CA ALA A 12 -9.82 11.05 -6.07
C ALA A 12 -9.81 10.43 -4.67
N ALA A 13 -10.31 9.19 -4.59
CA ALA A 13 -10.27 8.37 -3.39
C ALA A 13 -9.53 7.06 -3.68
N LEU A 14 -8.45 6.83 -2.94
CA LEU A 14 -7.71 5.58 -2.94
C LEU A 14 -8.22 4.72 -1.79
N GLN A 15 -8.72 3.53 -2.12
CA GLN A 15 -9.19 2.56 -1.14
C GLN A 15 -8.32 1.31 -1.18
N LEU A 16 -7.78 0.96 -0.01
CA LEU A 16 -7.07 -0.29 0.20
C LEU A 16 -7.94 -1.19 1.09
N GLN A 17 -8.25 -2.37 0.57
CA GLN A 17 -8.94 -3.44 1.30
C GLN A 17 -8.05 -4.68 1.33
N ILE A 18 -7.75 -5.15 2.54
CA ILE A 18 -6.94 -6.34 2.76
C ILE A 18 -7.67 -7.23 3.75
N ARG A 19 -7.79 -8.51 3.43
CA ARG A 19 -8.27 -9.53 4.35
C ARG A 19 -7.17 -10.57 4.54
N PHE A 20 -6.65 -10.66 5.74
CA PHE A 20 -5.68 -11.67 6.14
C PHE A 20 -6.39 -12.84 6.81
N THR A 21 -5.81 -14.03 6.66
CA THR A 21 -6.32 -15.27 7.27
C THR A 21 -6.02 -15.32 8.77
N ASN A 22 -4.84 -14.84 9.17
CA ASN A 22 -4.39 -14.79 10.56
C ASN A 22 -3.55 -13.52 10.80
N SER A 23 -4.00 -12.64 11.69
CA SER A 23 -3.32 -11.38 12.01
C SER A 23 -1.97 -11.59 12.69
N TYR A 24 -1.85 -12.55 13.62
CA TYR A 24 -0.61 -12.83 14.33
C TYR A 24 0.47 -13.36 13.38
N GLN A 25 0.06 -14.28 12.50
CA GLN A 25 0.96 -14.82 11.48
C GLN A 25 1.45 -13.71 10.55
N LEU A 26 0.56 -12.83 10.08
CA LEU A 26 0.91 -11.70 9.22
C LEU A 26 1.95 -10.80 9.88
N THR A 27 1.71 -10.36 11.12
CA THR A 27 2.65 -9.49 11.86
C THR A 27 4.00 -10.18 12.06
N GLY A 28 4.00 -11.46 12.45
CA GLY A 28 5.22 -12.24 12.62
C GLY A 28 6.02 -12.39 11.33
N THR A 29 5.34 -12.65 10.20
CA THR A 29 6.01 -12.75 8.89
C THR A 29 6.60 -11.41 8.45
N ILE A 30 5.87 -10.30 8.61
CA ILE A 30 6.41 -8.96 8.28
C ILE A 30 7.67 -8.66 9.11
N ALA A 31 7.64 -8.96 10.41
CA ALA A 31 8.79 -8.78 11.29
C ALA A 31 9.98 -9.66 10.85
N ALA A 32 9.73 -10.93 10.50
CA ALA A 32 10.77 -11.85 10.02
C ALA A 32 11.38 -11.38 8.70
N LEU A 33 10.57 -10.92 7.74
CA LEU A 33 11.06 -10.38 6.46
C LEU A 33 11.91 -9.11 6.66
N ALA A 34 11.46 -8.21 7.54
CA ALA A 34 12.22 -7.02 7.88
C ALA A 34 13.57 -7.36 8.53
N ALA A 35 13.57 -8.28 9.50
CA ALA A 35 14.79 -8.74 10.17
C ALA A 35 15.75 -9.41 9.18
N HIS A 36 15.24 -10.29 8.30
CA HIS A 36 16.02 -10.92 7.26
C HIS A 36 16.71 -9.88 6.35
N HIS A 37 15.97 -8.85 5.94
CA HIS A 37 16.52 -7.81 5.07
C HIS A 37 17.59 -6.96 5.78
N VAL A 38 17.40 -6.63 7.05
CA VAL A 38 18.41 -5.93 7.87
C VAL A 38 19.69 -6.75 7.97
N LEU A 39 19.57 -8.06 8.23
CA LEU A 39 20.70 -8.97 8.33
C LEU A 39 21.46 -9.11 7.00
N CYS A 40 20.76 -9.28 5.88
CA CYS A 40 21.41 -9.40 4.57
C CYS A 40 22.10 -8.12 4.11
N THR A 41 21.56 -6.95 4.46
CA THR A 41 22.10 -5.65 4.03
C THR A 41 23.06 -5.02 5.04
N HIS A 42 23.34 -5.70 6.17
CA HIS A 42 24.25 -5.24 7.23
C HIS A 42 23.93 -3.82 7.74
N ARG A 43 22.64 -3.47 7.79
CA ARG A 43 22.23 -2.14 8.27
C ARG A 43 22.31 -2.05 9.79
N VAL A 44 22.77 -0.91 10.29
CA VAL A 44 22.91 -0.63 11.72
C VAL A 44 22.13 0.64 12.05
N GLY A 45 21.22 0.56 13.01
CA GLY A 45 20.39 1.69 13.44
C GLY A 45 18.89 1.39 13.42
N LEU A 46 18.08 2.43 13.62
CA LEU A 46 16.62 2.35 13.63
C LEU A 46 16.07 2.84 12.28
N TYR A 47 15.21 2.03 11.68
CA TYR A 47 14.66 2.28 10.35
C TYR A 47 13.16 2.01 10.33
N TRP A 48 12.42 2.79 9.55
CA TRP A 48 11.04 2.44 9.24
C TRP A 48 11.02 1.31 8.21
N LEU A 49 9.95 0.51 8.23
CA LEU A 49 9.78 -0.60 7.29
C LEU A 49 9.87 -0.13 5.82
N THR A 50 9.34 1.06 5.53
CA THR A 50 9.39 1.71 4.21
C THR A 50 10.82 2.02 3.73
N ASP A 51 11.76 2.19 4.66
CA ASP A 51 13.17 2.47 4.35
C ASP A 51 13.97 1.19 4.11
N LEU A 52 13.45 0.05 4.58
CA LEU A 52 14.05 -1.28 4.47
C LEU A 52 13.57 -2.03 3.23
N LEU A 53 12.25 -2.05 3.01
CA LEU A 53 11.63 -2.80 1.93
C LEU A 53 10.67 -1.91 1.14
N PRO A 54 10.79 -1.90 -0.20
CA PRO A 54 9.74 -1.34 -1.05
C PRO A 54 8.41 -2.09 -0.79
N ILE A 55 7.32 -1.33 -0.60
CA ILE A 55 6.00 -1.90 -0.28
C ILE A 55 5.54 -2.94 -1.31
N LYS A 56 5.89 -2.76 -2.60
CA LYS A 56 5.57 -3.71 -3.67
C LYS A 56 6.23 -5.08 -3.45
N VAL A 57 7.49 -5.09 -3.01
CA VAL A 57 8.23 -6.33 -2.73
C VAL A 57 7.62 -7.04 -1.52
N LEU A 58 7.33 -6.29 -0.45
CA LEU A 58 6.70 -6.83 0.74
C LEU A 58 5.34 -7.49 0.41
N LEU A 59 4.48 -6.78 -0.30
CA LEU A 59 3.15 -7.30 -0.69
C LEU A 59 3.26 -8.54 -1.57
N SER A 60 4.22 -8.58 -2.49
CA SER A 60 4.48 -9.75 -3.34
C SER A 60 4.90 -10.97 -2.51
N GLN A 61 5.81 -10.80 -1.55
CA GLN A 61 6.26 -11.88 -0.66
C GLN A 61 5.14 -12.40 0.23
N LEU A 62 4.34 -11.50 0.82
CA LEU A 62 3.20 -11.88 1.66
C LEU A 62 2.11 -12.61 0.85
N ASN A 63 1.91 -12.22 -0.41
CA ASN A 63 1.00 -12.91 -1.32
C ASN A 63 1.53 -14.30 -1.71
N ALA A 64 2.83 -14.43 -1.99
CA ALA A 64 3.46 -15.72 -2.30
C ALA A 64 3.35 -16.71 -1.13
N LEU A 65 3.31 -16.21 0.11
CA LEU A 65 3.09 -16.99 1.32
C LEU A 65 1.59 -17.25 1.63
N ALA A 66 0.68 -16.89 0.72
CA ALA A 66 -0.77 -17.05 0.86
C ALA A 66 -1.36 -16.45 2.15
N LEU A 67 -0.77 -15.34 2.64
CA LEU A 67 -1.20 -14.68 3.88
C LEU A 67 -2.42 -13.77 3.67
N PHE A 68 -2.73 -13.45 2.42
CA PHE A 68 -3.91 -12.69 2.04
C PHE A 68 -4.98 -13.63 1.48
N SER A 69 -6.16 -13.57 2.07
CA SER A 69 -7.38 -14.13 1.49
C SER A 69 -8.02 -13.19 0.47
N HIS A 70 -7.80 -11.88 0.64
CA HIS A 70 -8.29 -10.87 -0.29
C HIS A 70 -7.37 -9.65 -0.27
N PHE A 71 -7.02 -9.13 -1.44
CA PHE A 71 -6.23 -7.93 -1.61
C PHE A 71 -6.80 -7.12 -2.77
N HIS A 72 -7.33 -5.93 -2.49
CA HIS A 72 -7.93 -5.07 -3.49
C HIS A 72 -7.48 -3.62 -3.29
N ILE A 73 -6.93 -3.03 -4.35
CA ILE A 73 -6.62 -1.61 -4.45
C ILE A 73 -7.57 -1.00 -5.45
N HIS A 74 -8.33 0.00 -5.03
CA HIS A 74 -9.26 0.70 -5.90
C HIS A 74 -8.96 2.19 -5.89
N CYS A 75 -8.91 2.80 -7.07
CA CYS A 75 -8.89 4.25 -7.23
C CYS A 75 -10.25 4.67 -7.77
N GLN A 76 -10.99 5.45 -6.98
CA GLN A 76 -12.24 6.09 -7.41
C GLN A 76 -11.91 7.51 -7.79
N LEU A 77 -12.00 7.81 -9.08
CA LEU A 77 -12.10 9.19 -9.55
C LEU A 77 -13.54 9.63 -9.30
N ASP A 78 -13.72 10.75 -8.61
CA ASP A 78 -15.04 11.33 -8.44
C ASP A 78 -15.41 12.06 -9.75
N ASN A 79 -15.96 11.29 -10.70
CA ASN A 79 -16.38 11.80 -12.01
C ASN A 79 -17.50 12.87 -11.92
N ASN A 80 -18.04 13.14 -10.73
CA ASN A 80 -19.05 14.17 -10.52
C ASN A 80 -18.46 15.57 -10.26
N ALA A 81 -17.14 15.70 -10.15
CA ALA A 81 -16.50 16.98 -9.90
C ALA A 81 -15.88 17.57 -11.17
N VAL A 82 -16.66 18.48 -11.77
CA VAL A 82 -16.26 19.53 -12.71
C VAL A 82 -15.92 19.02 -14.12
N ASN A 83 -16.93 19.03 -14.99
CA ASN A 83 -16.71 19.35 -16.40
C ASN A 83 -15.95 20.68 -16.45
N PHE A 84 -14.64 20.64 -16.64
CA PHE A 84 -13.87 21.81 -17.02
C PHE A 84 -14.44 22.30 -18.36
N GLN A 85 -15.31 23.31 -18.33
CA GLN A 85 -15.58 24.13 -19.52
C GLN A 85 -14.36 25.02 -19.70
N GLU A 86 -13.39 24.51 -20.46
CA GLU A 86 -12.30 25.31 -20.98
C GLU A 86 -12.89 26.39 -21.91
N GLY A 87 -12.81 27.66 -21.49
CA GLY A 87 -13.00 28.83 -22.36
C GLY A 87 -14.42 29.10 -22.88
N ALA A 88 -15.28 29.67 -22.03
CA ALA A 88 -16.30 30.61 -22.49
C ALA A 88 -15.75 32.03 -22.28
N LEU A 89 -15.04 32.54 -23.29
CA LEU A 89 -14.77 33.97 -23.47
C LEU A 89 -15.39 34.39 -24.80
#